data_AF-A0A920AUQ5-F1
#
_entry.id   AF-A0A920AUQ5-F1
#
_cell.length_a   1.000
_cell.length_b   1.000
_cell.length_c   1.000
_cell.angle_alpha   90.00
_cell.angle_beta   90.00
_cell.angle_gamma   90.00
#
_symmetry.space_group_name_H-M   'P 1'
#
loop_
_entity.id
_entity.type
_entity.pdbx_description
1 polymer ?
#
loop_
_entity_poly.entity_id
_entity_poly.type
_entity_poly.pdbx_seq_one_letter_code
_entity_poly.pdbx_strand_id
1 'polypeptide(L)' 'MRNTNKTINESFISLVEINKIVSASQKKLVVYLSMCFGNPYGEVWNLDIIDKSISKLVDHGFNLISLSDTIGSATPSSN' A
#
# COMPACT_ATOMS: atom_id res chain seq x y z
N MET A 1 -8.54 -12.44 -1.18
CA MET A 1 -7.82 -12.70 0.09
C MET A 1 -6.74 -13.73 -0.17
N ARG A 2 -5.45 -13.35 -0.21
CA ARG A 2 -4.34 -14.28 -0.50
C ARG A 2 -3.05 -14.00 0.29
N ASN A 3 -2.59 -12.73 0.39
CA ASN A 3 -1.30 -12.41 1.02
C ASN A 3 -1.33 -12.38 2.55
N THR A 4 -2.30 -11.67 3.14
CA THR A 4 -2.50 -11.59 4.59
C THR A 4 -3.76 -12.33 5.03
N ASN A 5 -4.43 -13.02 4.11
CA ASN A 5 -5.81 -13.52 4.27
C ASN A 5 -6.79 -12.46 4.81
N LYS A 6 -6.54 -11.18 4.49
CA LYS A 6 -7.39 -10.05 4.83
C LYS A 6 -7.88 -9.35 3.58
N THR A 7 -9.05 -8.75 3.67
CA THR A 7 -9.54 -7.77 2.70
C THR A 7 -8.71 -6.49 2.77
N ILE A 8 -8.84 -5.63 1.75
CA ILE A 8 -8.19 -4.30 1.75
C ILE A 8 -8.66 -3.47 2.94
N ASN A 9 -9.96 -3.56 3.28
CA ASN A 9 -10.53 -2.80 4.39
C ASN A 9 -10.01 -3.26 5.76
N GLU A 10 -9.93 -4.57 6.00
CA GLU A 10 -9.35 -5.11 7.24
C GLU A 10 -7.85 -4.76 7.38
N SER A 11 -7.12 -4.79 6.26
CA SER A 11 -5.72 -4.38 6.22
C SER A 11 -5.57 -2.89 6.54
N PHE A 12 -6.48 -2.06 6.03
CA PHE A 12 -6.53 -0.63 6.32
C PHE A 12 -6.82 -0.33 7.80
N ILE A 13 -7.81 -1.02 8.39
CA ILE A 13 -8.12 -0.88 9.83
C ILE A 13 -6.90 -1.25 10.68
N SER A 14 -6.24 -2.38 10.35
CA SER A 14 -5.02 -2.80 11.04
C SER A 14 -3.91 -1.74 10.94
N LEU A 15 -3.75 -1.12 9.77
CA LEU A 15 -2.78 -0.03 9.54
C LEU A 15 -3.07 1.19 10.43
N VAL A 16 -4.33 1.58 10.56
CA VAL A 16 -4.75 2.72 11.41
C VAL A 16 -4.41 2.45 12.88
N GLU A 17 -4.65 1.23 13.37
CA GLU A 17 -4.29 0.84 14.73
C GLU A 17 -2.78 0.86 14.96
N ILE A 18 -2.01 0.31 14.01
CA ILE A 18 -0.53 0.36 14.06
C ILE A 18 -0.04 1.81 14.07
N ASN A 19 -0.61 2.68 13.25
CA ASN A 19 -0.22 4.09 13.17
C ASN A 19 -0.42 4.82 14.51
N LYS A 20 -1.52 4.52 15.23
CA LYS A 20 -1.77 5.08 16.57
C LYS A 20 -0.69 4.67 17.56
N ILE A 21 -0.29 3.40 17.56
CA ILE A 21 0.76 2.87 18.44
C ILE A 21 2.12 3.49 18.10
N VAL A 22 2.46 3.54 16.81
CA VAL A 22 3.74 4.07 16.32
C VAL A 22 3.88 5.55 16.65
N SER A 23 2.81 6.33 16.42
CA SER A 23 2.77 7.77 16.72
C SER A 23 2.99 8.05 18.21
N ALA A 24 2.44 7.23 19.11
CA ALA A 24 2.67 7.35 20.55
C ALA A 24 4.11 7.01 20.96
N SER A 25 4.84 6.24 20.14
CA SER A 25 6.21 5.77 20.42
C SER A 25 7.31 6.59 19.77
N GLN A 26 6.98 7.73 19.15
CA GLN A 26 7.92 8.59 18.37
C GLN A 26 8.69 7.83 17.28
N LYS A 27 8.12 6.74 16.77
CA LYS A 27 8.69 5.99 15.65
C LYS A 27 8.05 6.43 14.34
N LYS A 28 8.74 6.16 13.23
CA LYS A 28 8.20 6.39 11.88
C LYS A 28 7.59 5.09 11.36
N LEU A 29 6.40 5.18 10.80
CA LEU A 29 5.75 4.07 10.10
C LEU A 29 6.08 4.14 8.61
N VAL A 30 6.64 3.07 8.06
CA VAL A 30 6.85 2.89 6.62
C VAL A 30 5.77 1.93 6.13
N VAL A 31 4.91 2.39 5.22
CA VAL A 31 3.88 1.55 4.60
C VAL A 31 4.41 1.02 3.28
N TYR A 32 4.49 -0.29 3.13
CA TYR A 32 4.83 -0.92 1.86
C TYR A 32 3.56 -1.28 1.11
N LEU A 33 3.38 -0.67 -0.07
CA LEU A 33 2.31 -1.00 -0.98
C LEU A 33 2.87 -1.94 -2.05
N SER A 34 2.44 -3.20 -2.03
CA SER A 34 2.87 -4.22 -2.99
C SER A 34 2.06 -4.15 -4.28
N MET A 35 2.55 -4.81 -5.33
CA MET A 35 1.81 -5.03 -6.59
C MET A 35 1.48 -3.72 -7.31
N CYS A 36 2.29 -2.68 -7.06
CA CYS A 36 2.15 -1.34 -7.63
C CYS A 36 2.61 -1.25 -9.09
N PHE A 37 2.99 -2.36 -9.71
CA PHE A 37 3.48 -2.42 -11.09
C PHE A 37 2.93 -3.66 -11.82
N GLY A 38 1.86 -4.24 -11.27
CA GLY A 38 1.18 -5.41 -11.83
C GLY A 38 0.88 -6.46 -10.77
N ASN A 39 -0.20 -7.20 -11.03
CA ASN A 39 -0.66 -8.28 -10.18
C ASN A 39 -0.39 -9.65 -10.86
N PRO A 40 0.51 -10.49 -10.32
CA PRO A 40 0.83 -11.80 -10.89
C PRO A 40 -0.31 -12.82 -10.73
N TYR A 41 -1.34 -12.48 -9.95
CA TYR A 41 -2.49 -13.33 -9.68
C TYR A 41 -3.70 -13.04 -10.58
N GLY A 42 -3.56 -12.12 -11.55
CA GLY A 42 -4.59 -11.83 -12.54
C GLY A 42 -5.78 -11.02 -12.04
N GLU A 43 -5.71 -10.41 -10.86
CA GLU A 43 -6.75 -9.46 -10.42
C GLU A 43 -6.54 -8.11 -11.11
N VAL A 44 -7.65 -7.38 -11.31
CA VAL A 44 -7.62 -6.06 -11.95
C VAL A 44 -6.71 -5.13 -11.18
N TRP A 45 -5.73 -4.59 -11.90
CA TRP A 45 -4.73 -3.66 -11.39
C TRP A 45 -4.65 -2.49 -12.38
N ASN A 46 -4.64 -1.25 -11.89
CA ASN A 46 -4.38 -0.05 -12.67
C ASN A 46 -3.90 1.08 -11.76
N LEU A 47 -3.37 2.14 -12.37
CA LEU A 47 -2.85 3.31 -11.66
C LEU A 47 -3.93 3.99 -10.79
N ASP A 48 -5.18 4.06 -11.25
CA ASP A 48 -6.28 4.69 -10.50
C ASP A 48 -6.55 3.99 -9.15
N ILE A 49 -6.42 2.67 -9.09
CA ILE A 49 -6.60 1.89 -7.85
C ILE A 49 -5.47 2.19 -6.86
N ILE A 50 -4.23 2.30 -7.36
CA ILE A 50 -3.09 2.69 -6.52
C ILE A 50 -3.30 4.10 -6.01
N ASP A 51 -3.63 5.04 -6.90
CA ASP A 51 -3.75 6.46 -6.57
C ASP A 51 -4.82 6.70 -5.51
N LYS A 52 -5.98 6.03 -5.63
CA LYS A 52 -7.01 6.02 -4.58
C LYS A 52 -6.52 5.45 -3.25
N SER A 53 -5.71 4.39 -3.31
CA SER A 53 -5.16 3.74 -2.11
C SER A 53 -4.11 4.63 -1.42
N ILE A 54 -3.23 5.26 -2.19
CA ILE A 54 -2.23 6.22 -1.68
C ILE A 54 -2.95 7.44 -1.10
N SER A 55 -3.89 8.04 -1.83
CA SER A 55 -4.65 9.20 -1.37
C SER A 55 -5.32 8.92 -0.02
N LYS A 56 -5.99 7.77 0.11
CA LYS A 56 -6.60 7.34 1.37
C LYS A 56 -5.59 7.19 2.52
N LEU A 57 -4.38 6.69 2.24
CA LEU A 57 -3.31 6.59 3.22
C LEU A 57 -2.77 7.98 3.62
N VAL A 58 -2.54 8.86 2.65
CA VAL A 58 -2.08 10.23 2.92
C VAL A 58 -3.10 10.99 3.78
N ASP A 59 -4.40 10.87 3.47
CA ASP A 59 -5.49 11.47 4.26
C ASP A 59 -5.52 11.00 5.72
N HIS A 60 -4.96 9.82 6.01
CA HIS A 60 -4.88 9.25 7.35
C HIS A 60 -3.51 9.46 8.02
N GLY A 61 -2.66 10.33 7.46
CA GLY A 61 -1.37 10.72 8.03
C GLY A 61 -0.24 9.73 7.80
N PHE A 62 -0.39 8.81 6.84
CA PHE A 62 0.70 7.93 6.42
C PHE A 62 1.60 8.67 5.42
N ASN A 63 2.71 9.22 5.91
CA ASN A 63 3.56 10.12 5.12
C ASN A 63 4.75 9.44 4.43
N LEU A 64 4.95 8.15 4.68
CA LEU A 64 6.07 7.39 4.13
C LEU A 64 5.56 6.08 3.54
N ILE A 65 5.31 6.11 2.23
CA ILE A 65 4.77 5.00 1.45
C ILE A 65 5.83 4.56 0.44
N SER A 66 6.19 3.28 0.50
CA SER A 66 7.13 2.65 -0.42
C SER A 66 6.35 1.80 -1.43
N LEU A 67 6.41 2.18 -2.70
CA LEU A 67 5.79 1.43 -3.79
C LEU A 67 6.73 0.31 -4.21
N SER A 68 6.29 -0.93 -4.02
CA SER A 68 7.10 -2.11 -4.33
C SER A 68 6.68 -2.73 -5.66
N ASP A 69 7.64 -2.84 -6.57
CA ASP A 69 7.54 -3.71 -7.74
C ASP A 69 7.81 -5.16 -7.32
N THR A 70 6.75 -5.87 -6.97
CA THR A 70 6.82 -7.26 -6.54
C THR A 70 6.93 -8.26 -7.69
N ILE A 71 6.82 -7.82 -8.94
CA ILE A 71 6.83 -8.73 -10.11
C ILE A 71 7.96 -8.45 -11.11
N GLY A 72 8.76 -7.40 -10.89
CA GLY A 72 9.87 -7.03 -11.79
C GLY A 72 9.37 -6.49 -13.13
N SER A 73 8.16 -5.94 -13.17
CA SER A 73 7.52 -5.43 -14.39
C SER A 73 7.63 -3.91 -14.52
N ALA A 74 8.28 -3.22 -13.57
CA ALA A 74 8.60 -1.82 -13.68
C ALA A 74 9.63 -1.63 -14.79
N THR A 75 9.18 -1.10 -15.92
CA THR A 75 10.08 -0.60 -16.96
C THR A 75 10.34 0.90 -16.69
N PRO A 76 11.57 1.39 -16.90
CA PRO A 76 11.88 2.82 -16.73
C PRO A 76 11.06 3.74 -17.64
N SER A 77 10.44 3.17 -18.67
CA SER A 77 9.68 3.88 -19.70
C SER A 77 8.19 3.85 -19.37
N SER A 78 7.75 4.75 -18.51
CA SER A 78 6.36 5.19 -18.43
C SER A 78 6.33 6.64 -18.91
N ASN A 79 6.16 6.84 -20.21
CA ASN A 79 5.93 8.14 -20.84
C ASN A 79 4.43 8.32 -21.05
#